data_AF-A0A931A659-F1
#
_entry.id   AF-A0A931A659-F1
#
_cell.length_a   1.000
_cell.length_b   1.000
_cell.length_c   1.000
_cell.angle_alpha   90.00
_cell.angle_beta   90.00
_cell.angle_gamma   90.00
#
_symmetry.space_group_name_H-M   'P 1'
#
loop_
_entity.id
_entity.type
_entity.pdbx_description
1 polymer ?
#
loop_
_entity_poly.entity_id
_entity_poly.type
_entity_poly.pdbx_seq_one_letter_code
_entity_poly.pdbx_strand_id
1 'polypeptide(L)'
;MAELREHPDPEVPLIALRSVEGVNEPVFGREVNAAATAYLAGDSEPLRRLARVSAGAPSQPIEGAEWAGYLAYRCGDGSFPYDREADPAERLDQLERYYQRERPLAPYTPADLGLDVRNGLEFCVNWPTPRHSPVLPPDADLPDVPVMVVGGDFDTHPPASVRAAMRAFPGATFVRVPFGGHSLAWGPGRAGACVAAALRSFVTDHRVPRVRCTAENYCALGAFPRSLGEVAPVPAAGLDTGRRRVLAAAFATAADAVARRNPYNLLHGRLTDQPGLRGGRVGFGNGSITLDEAAFVPGVSVSGQITLTPAGDANASLSVRALGSPDGRAYRVELAWEAFLPHERPALSGTFDGASFKVPERQ
;
A
#
# COMPACT_ATOMS: atom_id res chain seq x y z
N MET A 1 15.42 -6.95 -6.97
CA MET A 1 15.16 -8.25 -7.62
C MET A 1 16.40 -8.94 -8.15
N ALA A 2 17.15 -8.37 -9.11
CA ALA A 2 18.41 -8.97 -9.58
C ALA A 2 19.35 -9.28 -8.41
N GLU A 3 19.54 -8.29 -7.53
CA GLU A 3 20.29 -8.42 -6.27
C GLU A 3 19.83 -9.61 -5.43
N LEU A 4 18.53 -9.77 -5.17
CA LEU A 4 18.01 -10.87 -4.34
C LEU A 4 18.07 -12.25 -5.02
N ARG A 5 18.20 -12.31 -6.35
CA ARG A 5 18.46 -13.58 -7.05
C ARG A 5 19.92 -13.99 -6.94
N GLU A 6 20.83 -13.03 -7.01
CA GLU A 6 22.27 -13.25 -6.89
C GLU A 6 22.70 -13.47 -5.44
N HIS A 7 22.10 -12.70 -4.52
CA HIS A 7 22.34 -12.71 -3.08
C HIS A 7 21.01 -12.88 -2.32
N PRO A 8 20.49 -14.12 -2.20
CA PRO A 8 19.24 -14.37 -1.50
C PRO A 8 19.27 -13.89 -0.04
N ASP A 9 18.23 -13.16 0.36
CA ASP A 9 17.99 -12.78 1.75
C ASP A 9 16.78 -13.55 2.28
N PRO A 10 16.95 -14.44 3.27
CA PRO A 10 15.85 -15.25 3.79
C PRO A 10 14.76 -14.41 4.47
N GLU A 11 15.06 -13.17 4.88
CA GLU A 11 14.08 -12.24 5.45
C GLU A 11 13.36 -11.40 4.38
N VAL A 12 13.79 -11.48 3.11
CA VAL A 12 13.17 -10.81 1.96
C VAL A 12 13.03 -11.80 0.79
N PRO A 13 12.18 -12.84 0.91
CA PRO A 13 11.95 -13.75 -0.20
C PRO A 13 11.30 -13.00 -1.38
N LEU A 14 11.59 -13.40 -2.62
CA LEU A 14 11.10 -12.72 -3.82
C LEU A 14 9.56 -12.66 -3.88
N ILE A 15 8.86 -13.68 -3.38
CA ILE A 15 7.40 -13.65 -3.26
C ILE A 15 6.88 -12.54 -2.33
N ALA A 16 7.63 -12.15 -1.29
CA ALA A 16 7.25 -11.04 -0.43
C ALA A 16 7.34 -9.70 -1.16
N LEU A 17 8.27 -9.54 -2.11
CA LEU A 17 8.37 -8.32 -2.91
C LEU A 17 7.12 -8.07 -3.74
N ARG A 18 6.51 -9.12 -4.31
CA ARG A 18 5.23 -9.00 -5.04
C ARG A 18 4.15 -8.34 -4.18
N SER A 19 4.08 -8.68 -2.91
CA SER A 19 3.10 -8.09 -1.99
C SER A 19 3.48 -6.66 -1.59
N VAL A 20 4.76 -6.41 -1.35
CA VAL A 20 5.30 -5.08 -0.97
C VAL A 20 5.17 -4.07 -2.13
N GLU A 21 5.02 -4.53 -3.37
CA GLU A 21 4.69 -3.67 -4.53
C GLU A 21 3.22 -3.20 -4.56
N GLY A 22 2.36 -3.71 -3.67
CA GLY A 22 0.96 -3.29 -3.56
C GLY A 22 0.82 -1.88 -3.00
N VAL A 23 1.07 -0.85 -3.82
CA VAL A 23 1.06 0.58 -3.42
C VAL A 23 -0.32 1.11 -3.03
N ASN A 24 -1.38 0.32 -3.24
CA ASN A 24 -2.70 0.56 -2.66
C ASN A 24 -2.73 0.35 -1.14
N GLU A 25 -1.77 -0.36 -0.56
CA GLU A 25 -1.47 -0.34 0.88
C GLU A 25 -0.59 0.90 1.16
N PRO A 26 -1.10 1.92 1.88
CA PRO A 26 -0.40 3.19 2.11
C PRO A 26 1.02 3.06 2.63
N VAL A 27 1.26 2.11 3.52
CA VAL A 27 2.60 1.80 4.04
C VAL A 27 3.57 1.41 2.92
N PHE A 28 3.16 0.51 2.04
CA PHE A 28 4.00 0.03 0.96
C PHE A 28 4.26 1.14 -0.03
N GLY A 29 3.21 1.84 -0.47
CA GLY A 29 3.35 3.00 -1.35
C GLY A 29 4.24 4.11 -0.78
N ARG A 30 4.19 4.31 0.54
CA ARG A 30 5.04 5.27 1.24
C ARG A 30 6.51 4.85 1.26
N GLU A 31 6.83 3.57 1.41
CA GLU A 31 8.18 3.15 1.85
C GLU A 31 8.96 2.32 0.84
N VAL A 32 8.30 1.61 -0.08
CA VAL A 32 8.94 0.56 -0.89
C VAL A 32 10.13 1.06 -1.71
N ASN A 33 10.03 2.25 -2.31
CA ASN A 33 11.12 2.81 -3.13
C ASN A 33 12.34 3.19 -2.29
N ALA A 34 12.12 3.85 -1.15
CA ALA A 34 13.20 4.17 -0.21
C ALA A 34 13.80 2.91 0.41
N ALA A 35 12.99 1.88 0.66
CA ALA A 35 13.43 0.63 1.26
C ALA A 35 14.28 -0.19 0.27
N ALA A 36 13.87 -0.26 -1.00
CA ALA A 36 14.67 -0.89 -2.05
C ALA A 36 16.00 -0.14 -2.26
N THR A 37 15.97 1.20 -2.25
CA THR A 37 17.20 2.02 -2.37
C THR A 37 18.14 1.80 -1.19
N ALA A 38 17.62 1.77 0.04
CA ALA A 38 18.40 1.48 1.25
C ALA A 38 19.02 0.08 1.19
N TYR A 39 18.23 -0.92 0.76
CA TYR A 39 18.69 -2.30 0.62
C TYR A 39 19.88 -2.41 -0.36
N LEU A 40 19.78 -1.79 -1.53
CA LEU A 40 20.86 -1.74 -2.52
C LEU A 40 22.10 -0.98 -2.02
N ALA A 41 21.94 -0.11 -1.02
CA ALA A 41 23.03 0.60 -0.36
C ALA A 41 23.59 -0.16 0.87
N GLY A 42 23.18 -1.40 1.10
CA GLY A 42 23.64 -2.25 2.22
C GLY A 42 22.85 -2.09 3.52
N ASP A 43 21.74 -1.35 3.51
CA ASP A 43 20.85 -1.19 4.65
C ASP A 43 19.57 -2.01 4.44
N SER A 44 19.60 -3.26 4.91
CA SER A 44 18.54 -4.24 4.65
C SER A 44 17.28 -4.05 5.49
N GLU A 45 17.38 -3.35 6.62
CA GLU A 45 16.32 -3.35 7.64
C GLU A 45 14.98 -2.75 7.16
N PRO A 46 14.95 -1.62 6.40
CA PRO A 46 13.69 -1.10 5.87
C PRO A 46 12.94 -2.12 5.00
N LEU A 47 13.63 -2.85 4.13
CA LEU A 47 12.99 -3.82 3.25
C LEU A 47 12.55 -5.09 4.00
N ARG A 48 13.39 -5.59 4.92
CA ARG A 48 13.05 -6.72 5.79
C ARG A 48 11.80 -6.43 6.61
N ARG A 49 11.68 -5.23 7.17
CA ARG A 49 10.48 -4.83 7.94
C ARG A 49 9.20 -4.90 7.10
N LEU A 50 9.22 -4.46 5.84
CA LEU A 50 8.05 -4.54 4.96
C LEU A 50 7.74 -6.01 4.59
N ALA A 51 8.77 -6.81 4.29
CA ALA A 51 8.62 -8.21 3.92
C ALA A 51 8.01 -9.08 5.04
N ARG A 52 8.39 -8.84 6.30
CA ARG A 52 7.84 -9.57 7.47
C ARG A 52 6.31 -9.48 7.57
N VAL A 53 5.73 -8.33 7.25
CA VAL A 53 4.27 -8.14 7.33
C VAL A 53 3.54 -8.91 6.23
N SER A 54 4.14 -9.02 5.04
CA SER A 54 3.55 -9.80 3.95
C SER A 54 3.50 -11.30 4.25
N ALA A 55 4.50 -11.85 4.94
CA ALA A 55 4.59 -13.29 5.20
C ALA A 55 3.54 -13.79 6.20
N GLY A 56 3.00 -12.90 7.04
CA GLY A 56 2.05 -13.24 8.10
C GLY A 56 0.58 -13.07 7.75
N ALA A 57 0.24 -12.58 6.55
CA ALA A 57 -1.16 -12.38 6.17
C ALA A 57 -1.84 -13.73 5.91
N PRO A 58 -2.86 -14.13 6.71
CA PRO A 58 -3.56 -15.38 6.46
C PRO A 58 -4.26 -15.29 5.10
N SER A 59 -3.89 -16.17 4.17
CA SER A 59 -4.76 -16.47 3.03
C SER A 59 -6.02 -17.14 3.58
N GLN A 60 -7.19 -16.63 3.23
CA GLN A 60 -8.43 -17.34 3.54
C GLN A 60 -8.32 -18.76 2.96
N PRO A 61 -8.54 -19.83 3.74
CA PRO A 61 -8.62 -21.17 3.18
C PRO A 61 -9.78 -21.16 2.19
N ILE A 62 -9.45 -21.40 0.92
CA ILE A 62 -10.43 -21.32 -0.16
C ILE A 62 -11.08 -22.69 -0.28
N GLU A 63 -12.08 -22.92 0.55
CA GLU A 63 -12.82 -24.19 0.64
C GLU A 63 -14.32 -23.98 0.40
N GLY A 64 -15.01 -25.05 0.02
CA GLY A 64 -16.47 -25.05 -0.07
C GLY A 64 -17.05 -24.43 -1.35
N ALA A 65 -18.34 -24.08 -1.27
CA ALA A 65 -19.15 -23.74 -2.43
C ALA A 65 -18.73 -22.41 -3.10
N GLU A 66 -18.20 -21.47 -2.33
CA GLU A 66 -17.71 -20.18 -2.84
C GLU A 66 -16.51 -20.36 -3.77
N TRP A 67 -15.58 -21.27 -3.41
CA TRP A 67 -14.46 -21.61 -4.28
C TRP A 67 -14.91 -22.29 -5.56
N ALA A 68 -15.83 -23.26 -5.45
CA ALA A 68 -16.40 -23.93 -6.61
C ALA A 68 -17.08 -22.93 -7.56
N GLY A 69 -17.81 -21.95 -7.02
CA GLY A 69 -18.42 -20.85 -7.77
C GLY A 69 -17.37 -19.96 -8.45
N TYR A 70 -16.33 -19.55 -7.72
CA TYR A 70 -15.21 -18.77 -8.28
C TYR A 70 -14.51 -19.53 -9.41
N LEU A 71 -14.19 -20.81 -9.23
CA LEU A 71 -13.56 -21.64 -10.26
C LEU A 71 -14.46 -21.78 -11.49
N ALA A 72 -15.76 -22.03 -11.30
CA ALA A 72 -16.72 -22.12 -12.40
C ALA A 72 -16.80 -20.82 -13.21
N TYR A 73 -16.79 -19.67 -12.54
CA TYR A 73 -16.77 -18.36 -13.19
C TYR A 73 -15.42 -18.10 -13.88
N ARG A 74 -14.30 -18.23 -13.16
CA ARG A 74 -12.95 -17.94 -13.66
C ARG A 74 -12.59 -18.84 -14.84
N CYS A 75 -12.81 -20.15 -14.73
CA CYS A 75 -12.48 -21.12 -15.77
C CYS A 75 -13.54 -21.21 -16.87
N GLY A 76 -14.81 -20.94 -16.55
CA GLY A 76 -15.90 -20.87 -17.52
C GLY A 76 -15.75 -19.66 -18.44
N ASP A 77 -15.60 -18.46 -17.88
CA ASP A 77 -15.77 -17.20 -18.61
C ASP A 77 -14.44 -16.50 -18.92
N GLY A 78 -13.37 -16.89 -18.23
CA GLY A 78 -12.04 -16.30 -18.41
C GLY A 78 -11.50 -16.44 -19.84
N SER A 79 -10.74 -15.43 -20.25
CA SER A 79 -9.89 -15.51 -21.44
C SER A 79 -8.53 -16.06 -21.05
N PHE A 80 -8.04 -17.02 -21.84
CA PHE A 80 -6.78 -17.70 -21.60
C PHE A 80 -5.91 -17.68 -22.86
N PRO A 81 -4.58 -17.69 -22.72
CA PRO A 81 -3.66 -17.66 -23.87
C PRO A 81 -3.45 -19.05 -24.48
N TYR A 82 -4.50 -19.88 -24.48
CA TYR A 82 -4.52 -21.22 -25.06
C TYR A 82 -5.88 -21.49 -25.72
N ASP A 83 -5.89 -22.39 -26.69
CA ASP A 83 -7.08 -22.95 -27.30
C ASP A 83 -7.85 -23.79 -26.28
N ARG A 84 -9.09 -23.38 -26.02
CA ARG A 84 -9.95 -24.03 -25.04
C ARG A 84 -10.48 -25.37 -25.55
N GLU A 85 -10.47 -25.63 -26.85
CA GLU A 85 -10.89 -26.92 -27.39
C GLU A 85 -9.76 -27.95 -27.42
N ALA A 86 -8.51 -27.52 -27.22
CA ALA A 86 -7.37 -28.43 -27.13
C ALA A 86 -7.44 -29.31 -25.87
N ASP A 87 -6.76 -30.46 -25.88
CA ASP A 87 -6.61 -31.29 -24.68
C ASP A 87 -5.75 -30.57 -23.60
N PRO A 88 -5.82 -31.00 -22.33
CA PRO A 88 -5.10 -30.34 -21.25
C PRO A 88 -3.57 -30.26 -21.44
N ALA A 89 -2.94 -31.22 -22.13
CA ALA A 89 -1.50 -31.20 -22.35
C ALA A 89 -1.11 -30.11 -23.35
N GLU A 90 -1.84 -30.00 -24.46
CA GLU A 90 -1.62 -28.93 -25.44
C GLU A 90 -1.93 -27.54 -24.86
N ARG A 91 -2.98 -27.39 -24.05
CA ARG A 91 -3.29 -26.13 -23.34
C ARG A 91 -2.11 -25.69 -22.46
N LEU A 92 -1.50 -26.64 -21.75
CA LEU A 92 -0.34 -26.38 -20.90
C LEU A 92 0.87 -25.93 -21.73
N ASP A 93 1.15 -26.60 -22.85
CA ASP A 93 2.26 -26.25 -23.74
C ASP A 93 2.05 -24.87 -24.40
N GLN A 94 0.80 -24.50 -24.72
CA GLN A 94 0.44 -23.16 -25.19
C GLN A 94 0.63 -22.09 -24.12
N LEU A 95 0.19 -22.37 -22.89
CA LEU A 95 0.39 -21.48 -21.74
C LEU A 95 1.88 -21.25 -21.46
N GLU A 96 2.68 -22.31 -21.46
CA GLU A 96 4.13 -22.22 -21.24
C GLU A 96 4.80 -21.34 -22.31
N ARG A 97 4.47 -21.56 -23.59
CA ARG A 97 4.93 -20.71 -24.71
C ARG A 97 4.52 -19.25 -24.53
N TYR A 98 3.30 -18.99 -24.08
CA TYR A 98 2.84 -17.62 -23.81
C TYR A 98 3.64 -16.96 -22.69
N TYR A 99 3.87 -17.64 -21.56
CA TYR A 99 4.63 -17.09 -20.44
C TYR A 99 6.10 -16.83 -20.81
N GLN A 100 6.69 -17.69 -21.65
CA GLN A 100 8.05 -17.46 -22.17
C GLN A 100 8.11 -16.26 -23.11
N ARG A 101 7.12 -16.11 -24.00
CA ARG A 101 7.09 -15.06 -25.04
C ARG A 101 6.69 -13.69 -24.49
N GLU A 102 5.51 -13.61 -23.87
CA GLU A 102 4.91 -12.35 -23.43
C GLU A 102 5.42 -11.90 -22.05
N ARG A 103 5.95 -12.85 -21.25
CA ARG A 103 6.47 -12.60 -19.90
C ARG A 103 5.52 -11.74 -19.05
N PRO A 104 4.24 -12.14 -18.89
CA PRO A 104 3.20 -11.32 -18.24
C PRO A 104 3.48 -11.03 -16.76
N LEU A 105 4.37 -11.80 -16.13
CA LEU A 105 4.79 -11.61 -14.74
C LEU A 105 6.06 -10.75 -14.62
N ALA A 106 6.66 -10.31 -15.74
CA ALA A 106 7.88 -9.52 -15.70
C ALA A 106 7.72 -8.31 -14.76
N PRO A 107 8.73 -8.01 -13.93
CA PRO A 107 10.09 -8.57 -13.93
C PRO A 107 10.25 -9.95 -13.25
N TYR A 108 9.19 -10.51 -12.67
CA TYR A 108 9.19 -11.83 -12.04
C TYR A 108 9.11 -12.97 -13.06
N THR A 109 9.58 -14.12 -12.62
CA THR A 109 9.33 -15.43 -13.20
C THR A 109 8.32 -16.18 -12.31
N PRO A 110 7.64 -17.20 -12.83
CA PRO A 110 6.83 -18.10 -12.01
C PRO A 110 7.57 -18.61 -10.77
N ALA A 111 8.83 -19.05 -10.94
CA ALA A 111 9.65 -19.58 -9.87
C ALA A 111 9.94 -18.56 -8.76
N ASP A 112 10.14 -17.28 -9.09
CA ASP A 112 10.33 -16.22 -8.08
C ASP A 112 9.12 -16.07 -7.15
N LEU A 113 7.93 -16.44 -7.66
CA LEU A 113 6.68 -16.39 -6.92
C LEU A 113 6.34 -17.71 -6.22
N GLY A 114 7.25 -18.70 -6.25
CA GLY A 114 6.98 -20.06 -5.77
C GLY A 114 5.91 -20.78 -6.59
N LEU A 115 5.69 -20.34 -7.83
CA LEU A 115 4.68 -20.90 -8.72
C LEU A 115 5.33 -21.80 -9.77
N ASP A 116 4.72 -22.96 -9.98
CA ASP A 116 5.02 -23.83 -11.11
C ASP A 116 3.97 -23.59 -12.21
N VAL A 117 4.42 -23.30 -13.43
CA VAL A 117 3.53 -23.13 -14.59
C VAL A 117 2.68 -24.38 -14.81
N ARG A 118 3.27 -25.57 -14.61
CA ARG A 118 2.63 -26.86 -14.87
C ARG A 118 1.65 -27.28 -13.79
N ASN A 119 1.87 -26.85 -12.55
CA ASN A 119 1.14 -27.36 -11.38
C ASN A 119 0.36 -26.28 -10.59
N GLY A 120 0.54 -24.99 -10.86
CA GLY A 120 0.04 -23.95 -9.95
C GLY A 120 -0.35 -22.60 -10.54
N LEU A 121 0.01 -22.26 -11.79
CA LEU A 121 -0.34 -20.94 -12.34
C LEU A 121 -1.74 -20.83 -12.91
N GLU A 122 -2.23 -21.88 -13.57
CA GLU A 122 -3.52 -21.85 -14.24
C GLU A 122 -4.27 -23.17 -14.06
N PHE A 123 -4.96 -23.27 -12.93
CA PHE A 123 -5.80 -24.42 -12.58
C PHE A 123 -6.92 -24.67 -13.61
N CYS A 124 -7.25 -23.70 -14.46
CA CYS A 124 -8.26 -23.85 -15.52
C CYS A 124 -7.79 -24.69 -16.72
N VAL A 125 -6.50 -25.04 -16.83
CA VAL A 125 -6.00 -25.92 -17.91
C VAL A 125 -6.78 -27.24 -17.97
N ASN A 126 -7.14 -27.80 -16.80
CA ASN A 126 -7.90 -29.04 -16.69
C ASN A 126 -9.43 -28.84 -16.68
N TRP A 127 -9.92 -27.63 -16.97
CA TRP A 127 -11.36 -27.36 -16.94
C TRP A 127 -12.07 -28.15 -18.05
N PRO A 128 -13.08 -28.99 -17.73
CA PRO A 128 -13.60 -30.00 -18.66
C PRO A 128 -14.64 -29.46 -19.65
N THR A 129 -15.21 -28.28 -19.38
CA THR A 129 -16.29 -27.71 -20.18
C THR A 129 -15.81 -26.41 -20.85
N PRO A 130 -15.23 -26.47 -22.06
CA PRO A 130 -14.86 -25.26 -22.75
C PRO A 130 -16.12 -24.45 -23.08
N ARG A 131 -15.96 -23.12 -23.02
CA ARG A 131 -16.94 -22.14 -23.47
C ARG A 131 -16.22 -21.12 -24.33
N HIS A 132 -16.92 -20.56 -25.30
CA HIS A 132 -16.37 -19.47 -26.08
C HIS A 132 -16.06 -18.27 -25.17
N SER A 133 -14.86 -17.69 -25.33
CA SER A 133 -14.42 -16.49 -24.62
C SER A 133 -13.85 -15.49 -25.65
N PRO A 134 -14.18 -14.18 -25.56
CA PRO A 134 -14.98 -13.54 -24.51
C PRO A 134 -16.45 -13.97 -24.54
N VAL A 135 -17.10 -14.00 -23.37
CA VAL A 135 -18.53 -14.34 -23.23
C VAL A 135 -19.41 -13.38 -24.03
N LEU A 136 -19.02 -12.10 -24.08
CA LEU A 136 -19.61 -11.13 -24.96
C LEU A 136 -18.90 -11.18 -26.33
N PRO A 137 -19.58 -11.59 -27.41
CA PRO A 137 -18.99 -11.58 -28.74
C PRO A 137 -18.51 -10.17 -29.13
N PRO A 138 -17.46 -10.05 -29.95
CA PRO A 138 -17.21 -8.81 -30.67
C PRO A 138 -18.48 -8.38 -31.39
N ASP A 139 -18.86 -7.11 -31.25
CA ASP A 139 -20.03 -6.51 -31.91
C ASP A 139 -21.41 -6.98 -31.40
N ALA A 140 -21.48 -7.53 -30.19
CA ALA A 140 -22.77 -7.79 -29.54
C ALA A 140 -23.64 -6.51 -29.49
N ASP A 141 -24.90 -6.62 -29.91
CA ASP A 141 -25.88 -5.53 -29.82
C ASP A 141 -26.28 -5.33 -28.35
N LEU A 142 -25.69 -4.31 -27.73
CA LEU A 142 -25.93 -3.95 -26.34
C LEU A 142 -26.97 -2.82 -26.25
N PRO A 143 -27.91 -2.88 -25.29
CA PRO A 143 -28.88 -1.82 -25.12
C PRO A 143 -28.19 -0.50 -24.74
N ASP A 144 -28.70 0.61 -25.28
CA ASP A 144 -28.26 1.95 -24.91
C ASP A 144 -28.78 2.31 -23.51
N VAL A 145 -27.98 1.97 -22.50
CA VAL A 145 -28.27 2.24 -21.09
C VAL A 145 -27.18 3.15 -20.51
N PRO A 146 -27.53 4.04 -19.56
CA PRO A 146 -26.53 4.77 -18.81
C PRO A 146 -25.58 3.80 -18.10
N VAL A 147 -24.27 4.03 -18.23
CA VAL A 147 -23.24 3.25 -17.55
C VAL A 147 -22.30 4.18 -16.81
N MET A 148 -22.02 3.88 -15.53
CA MET A 148 -20.96 4.50 -14.77
C MET A 148 -19.86 3.47 -14.50
N VAL A 149 -18.63 3.79 -14.90
CA VAL A 149 -17.45 2.98 -14.61
C VAL A 149 -16.65 3.69 -13.53
N VAL A 150 -16.32 3.00 -12.44
CA VAL A 150 -15.46 3.54 -11.37
C VAL A 150 -14.15 2.77 -11.36
N GLY A 151 -13.02 3.48 -11.34
CA GLY A 151 -11.71 2.86 -11.34
C GLY A 151 -10.68 3.66 -10.55
N GLY A 152 -9.85 2.96 -9.79
CA GLY A 152 -8.76 3.54 -9.02
C GLY A 152 -7.41 3.42 -9.74
N ASP A 153 -6.51 4.35 -9.46
CA ASP A 153 -5.17 4.38 -10.09
C ASP A 153 -4.27 3.21 -9.66
N PHE A 154 -4.53 2.61 -8.50
CA PHE A 154 -3.79 1.47 -7.95
C PHE A 154 -4.60 0.16 -7.98
N ASP A 155 -5.74 0.12 -8.68
CA ASP A 155 -6.41 -1.15 -8.96
C ASP A 155 -5.55 -1.96 -9.95
N THR A 156 -5.33 -3.24 -9.64
CA THR A 156 -4.57 -4.16 -10.49
C THR A 156 -5.35 -4.60 -11.73
N HIS A 157 -6.65 -4.27 -11.82
CA HIS A 157 -7.41 -4.41 -13.06
C HIS A 157 -6.98 -3.33 -14.05
N PRO A 158 -6.50 -3.71 -15.25
CA PRO A 158 -5.78 -2.80 -16.10
C PRO A 158 -6.68 -1.65 -16.59
N PRO A 159 -6.12 -0.47 -16.90
CA PRO A 159 -6.77 0.57 -17.70
C PRO A 159 -7.41 0.05 -19.00
N ALA A 160 -6.96 -1.11 -19.49
CA ALA A 160 -7.57 -1.84 -20.59
C ALA A 160 -9.01 -2.30 -20.29
N SER A 161 -9.33 -2.73 -19.06
CA SER A 161 -10.69 -3.15 -18.65
C SER A 161 -11.65 -1.97 -18.62
N VAL A 162 -11.23 -0.82 -18.06
CA VAL A 162 -12.00 0.44 -18.12
C VAL A 162 -12.22 0.83 -19.59
N ARG A 163 -11.17 0.79 -20.41
CA ARG A 163 -11.28 1.10 -21.84
C ARG A 163 -12.21 0.15 -22.58
N ALA A 164 -12.19 -1.15 -22.26
CA ALA A 164 -13.09 -2.13 -22.84
C ALA A 164 -14.55 -1.84 -22.48
N ALA A 165 -14.84 -1.55 -21.21
CA ALA A 165 -16.18 -1.15 -20.77
C ALA A 165 -16.66 0.13 -21.47
N MET A 166 -15.81 1.16 -21.56
CA MET A 166 -16.14 2.41 -22.24
C MET A 166 -16.37 2.25 -23.75
N ARG A 167 -15.77 1.24 -24.40
CA ARG A 167 -16.06 0.91 -25.81
C ARG A 167 -17.35 0.14 -25.99
N ALA A 168 -17.64 -0.78 -25.07
CA ALA A 168 -18.89 -1.56 -25.10
C ALA A 168 -20.10 -0.65 -24.86
N PHE A 169 -19.94 0.43 -24.10
CA PHE A 169 -20.98 1.40 -23.79
C PHE A 169 -20.51 2.82 -24.14
N PRO A 170 -20.70 3.30 -25.37
CA PRO A 170 -20.20 4.60 -25.82
C PRO A 170 -20.69 5.81 -25.01
N GLY A 171 -21.85 5.69 -24.33
CA GLY A 171 -22.39 6.69 -23.41
C GLY A 171 -21.89 6.59 -21.96
N ALA A 172 -20.97 5.67 -21.67
CA ALA A 172 -20.48 5.46 -20.32
C ALA A 172 -19.73 6.70 -19.78
N THR A 173 -19.82 6.91 -18.48
CA THR A 173 -19.06 7.94 -17.77
C THR A 173 -18.04 7.28 -16.83
N PHE A 174 -16.78 7.70 -16.93
CA PHE A 174 -15.71 7.20 -16.07
C PHE A 174 -15.46 8.11 -14.86
N VAL A 175 -15.52 7.53 -13.66
CA VAL A 175 -15.14 8.15 -12.39
C VAL A 175 -13.78 7.58 -11.97
N ARG A 176 -12.72 8.33 -12.28
CA ARG A 176 -11.36 8.03 -11.83
C ARG A 176 -11.19 8.44 -10.37
N VAL A 177 -10.56 7.57 -9.57
CA VAL A 177 -10.21 7.86 -8.16
C VAL A 177 -8.69 7.77 -7.99
N PRO A 178 -7.99 8.92 -7.88
CA PRO A 178 -6.56 8.94 -7.59
C PRO A 178 -6.23 8.11 -6.34
N PHE A 179 -5.15 7.33 -6.41
CA PHE A 179 -4.70 6.39 -5.37
C PHE A 179 -5.71 5.30 -4.99
N GLY A 180 -6.84 5.21 -5.70
CA GLY A 180 -7.86 4.22 -5.43
C GLY A 180 -7.36 2.80 -5.70
N GLY A 181 -7.59 1.88 -4.76
CA GLY A 181 -7.37 0.45 -4.96
C GLY A 181 -8.58 -0.28 -5.55
N HIS A 182 -8.61 -1.59 -5.37
CA HIS A 182 -9.70 -2.44 -5.85
C HIS A 182 -11.00 -2.27 -5.05
N SER A 183 -12.15 -2.37 -5.73
CA SER A 183 -13.50 -2.37 -5.11
C SER A 183 -13.80 -1.14 -4.25
N LEU A 184 -13.56 0.06 -4.80
CA LEU A 184 -13.63 1.35 -4.08
C LEU A 184 -14.93 1.65 -3.34
N ALA A 185 -16.07 1.15 -3.82
CA ALA A 185 -17.37 1.37 -3.18
C ALA A 185 -17.47 0.73 -1.78
N TRP A 186 -16.65 -0.28 -1.51
CA TRP A 186 -16.59 -1.00 -0.23
C TRP A 186 -15.39 -0.54 0.61
N GLY A 187 -14.52 0.30 0.05
CA GLY A 187 -13.36 0.82 0.75
C GLY A 187 -13.75 1.68 1.96
N PRO A 188 -12.98 1.64 3.05
CA PRO A 188 -13.18 2.53 4.18
C PRO A 188 -12.86 3.99 3.82
N GLY A 189 -13.14 4.91 4.75
CA GLY A 189 -12.69 6.30 4.66
C GLY A 189 -13.45 7.17 3.67
N ARG A 190 -12.87 8.34 3.38
CA ARG A 190 -13.52 9.41 2.60
C ARG A 190 -13.69 9.02 1.13
N ALA A 191 -12.74 8.27 0.57
CA ALA A 191 -12.81 7.81 -0.82
C ALA A 191 -14.00 6.88 -1.06
N GLY A 192 -14.17 5.86 -0.21
CA GLY A 192 -15.28 4.91 -0.35
C GLY A 192 -16.64 5.56 -0.11
N ALA A 193 -16.76 6.44 0.90
CA ALA A 193 -17.97 7.21 1.12
C ALA A 193 -18.35 8.09 -0.10
N CYS A 194 -17.35 8.72 -0.73
CA CYS A 194 -17.54 9.51 -1.95
C CYS A 194 -18.03 8.65 -3.12
N VAL A 195 -17.39 7.51 -3.36
CA VAL A 195 -17.78 6.58 -4.44
C VAL A 195 -19.17 5.99 -4.20
N ALA A 196 -19.50 5.60 -2.97
CA ALA A 196 -20.82 5.10 -2.61
C ALA A 196 -21.92 6.16 -2.81
N ALA A 197 -21.65 7.43 -2.50
CA ALA A 197 -22.56 8.53 -2.78
C ALA A 197 -22.74 8.76 -4.30
N ALA A 198 -21.66 8.65 -5.08
CA ALA A 198 -21.73 8.75 -6.54
C ALA A 198 -22.56 7.62 -7.16
N LEU A 199 -22.34 6.38 -6.71
CA LEU A 199 -23.13 5.21 -7.10
C LEU A 199 -24.60 5.38 -6.74
N ARG A 200 -24.91 5.88 -5.55
CA ARG A 200 -26.29 6.13 -5.13
C ARG A 200 -26.98 7.12 -6.06
N SER A 201 -26.35 8.27 -6.33
CA SER A 201 -26.92 9.28 -7.25
C SER A 201 -27.07 8.75 -8.67
N PHE A 202 -26.11 7.93 -9.14
CA PHE A 202 -26.21 7.30 -10.45
C PHE A 202 -27.40 6.34 -10.53
N VAL A 203 -27.61 5.49 -9.52
CA VAL A 203 -28.73 4.54 -9.48
C VAL A 203 -30.08 5.24 -9.32
N THR A 204 -30.16 6.35 -8.58
CA THR A 204 -31.44 7.05 -8.35
C THR A 204 -31.81 8.03 -9.46
N ASP A 205 -30.83 8.75 -10.00
CA ASP A 205 -31.07 9.89 -10.90
C ASP A 205 -30.53 9.65 -12.32
N HIS A 206 -29.90 8.49 -12.57
CA HIS A 206 -29.19 8.15 -13.82
C HIS A 206 -28.15 9.21 -14.23
N ARG A 207 -27.57 9.90 -13.24
CA ARG A 207 -26.58 10.96 -13.44
C ARG A 207 -25.35 10.67 -12.61
N VAL A 208 -24.17 10.79 -13.23
CA VAL A 208 -22.92 10.81 -12.48
C VAL A 208 -22.74 12.21 -11.89
N PRO A 209 -22.73 12.37 -10.56
CA PRO A 209 -22.57 13.67 -9.96
C PRO A 209 -21.16 14.21 -10.24
N ARG A 210 -21.02 15.54 -10.26
CA ARG A 210 -19.70 16.20 -10.36
C ARG A 210 -18.94 16.08 -9.03
N VAL A 211 -18.52 14.87 -8.70
CA VAL A 211 -17.70 14.57 -7.52
C VAL A 211 -16.23 14.41 -7.90
N ARG A 212 -15.35 14.73 -6.96
CA ARG A 212 -13.91 14.48 -7.07
C ARG A 212 -13.50 13.59 -5.91
N CYS A 213 -13.70 12.29 -6.08
CA CYS A 213 -13.24 11.31 -5.11
C CYS A 213 -11.72 11.15 -5.24
N THR A 214 -11.02 11.13 -4.12
CA THR A 214 -9.57 10.85 -4.06
C THR A 214 -9.30 9.94 -2.86
N ALA A 215 -8.36 9.03 -3.02
CA ALA A 215 -7.79 8.20 -1.96
C ALA A 215 -6.34 8.60 -1.65
N GLU A 216 -5.85 9.75 -2.15
CA GLU A 216 -4.53 10.27 -1.81
C GLU A 216 -4.43 10.48 -0.30
N ASN A 217 -3.49 9.78 0.33
CA ASN A 217 -3.41 9.71 1.79
C ASN A 217 -1.99 9.53 2.34
N TYR A 218 -0.99 9.57 1.46
CA TYR A 218 0.43 9.45 1.82
C TYR A 218 1.31 10.15 0.79
N CYS A 219 2.51 10.50 1.22
CA CYS A 219 3.61 10.89 0.33
C CYS A 219 4.72 9.85 0.45
N ALA A 220 5.32 9.46 -0.68
CA ALA A 220 6.42 8.51 -0.72
C ALA A 220 7.66 9.10 -0.03
N LEU A 221 8.33 8.29 0.80
CA LEU A 221 9.61 8.65 1.39
C LEU A 221 10.69 8.64 0.31
N GLY A 222 11.55 9.66 0.34
CA GLY A 222 12.73 9.70 -0.53
C GLY A 222 13.86 8.78 -0.05
N ALA A 223 14.07 8.68 1.27
CA ALA A 223 15.14 7.88 1.86
C ALA A 223 14.88 7.57 3.35
N PHE A 224 15.54 6.53 3.86
CA PHE A 224 15.66 6.26 5.30
C PHE A 224 16.98 6.83 5.83
N PRO A 225 16.98 7.75 6.81
CA PRO A 225 18.21 8.26 7.40
C PRO A 225 19.00 7.15 8.10
N ARG A 226 20.32 7.13 7.92
CA ARG A 226 21.26 6.20 8.58
C ARG A 226 21.92 6.80 9.81
N SER A 227 21.75 8.10 10.03
CA SER A 227 22.18 8.79 11.25
C SER A 227 21.37 10.06 11.46
N LEU A 228 21.43 10.62 12.68
CA LEU A 228 20.84 11.92 12.98
C LEU A 228 21.41 13.06 12.11
N GLY A 229 22.66 12.93 11.63
CA GLY A 229 23.30 13.92 10.76
C GLY A 229 22.67 14.03 9.37
N GLU A 230 22.09 12.93 8.86
CA GLU A 230 21.39 12.88 7.58
C GLU A 230 19.95 13.43 7.66
N VAL A 231 19.44 13.69 8.87
CA VAL A 231 18.10 14.25 9.07
C VAL A 231 18.09 15.76 8.79
N ALA A 232 17.23 16.19 7.87
CA ALA A 232 17.00 17.61 7.61
C ALA A 232 16.31 18.27 8.83
N PRO A 233 16.85 19.38 9.37
CA PRO A 233 16.22 20.06 10.51
C PRO A 233 14.86 20.63 10.11
N VAL A 234 13.87 20.55 11.01
CA VAL A 234 12.60 21.27 10.84
C VAL A 234 12.78 22.77 11.06
N PRO A 235 12.08 23.66 10.34
CA PRO A 235 12.21 25.12 10.49
C PRO A 235 11.45 25.65 11.71
N ALA A 236 11.69 25.07 12.89
CA ALA A 236 11.08 25.48 14.15
C ALA A 236 11.82 26.67 14.77
N ALA A 237 11.21 27.86 14.75
CA ALA A 237 11.76 29.06 15.37
C ALA A 237 12.03 28.85 16.87
N GLY A 238 13.08 29.47 17.41
CA GLY A 238 13.48 29.36 18.82
C GLY A 238 14.30 28.12 19.19
N LEU A 239 14.44 27.14 18.29
CA LEU A 239 15.34 26.00 18.47
C LEU A 239 16.63 26.17 17.65
N ASP A 240 17.76 25.70 18.17
CA ASP A 240 19.00 25.56 17.41
C ASP A 240 18.94 24.39 16.40
N THR A 241 19.89 24.33 15.47
CA THR A 241 19.92 23.30 14.41
C THR A 241 19.97 21.87 14.96
N GLY A 242 20.68 21.62 16.06
CA GLY A 242 20.77 20.29 16.66
C GLY A 242 19.42 19.84 17.21
N ARG A 243 18.76 20.70 17.99
CA ARG A 243 17.41 20.44 18.52
C ARG A 243 16.37 20.30 17.41
N ARG A 244 16.46 21.09 16.34
CA ARG A 244 15.60 20.95 15.14
C ARG A 244 15.77 19.60 14.46
N ARG A 245 16.98 19.03 14.43
CA ARG A 245 17.20 17.67 13.90
C ARG A 245 16.63 16.59 14.83
N VAL A 246 16.81 16.73 16.14
CA VAL A 246 16.21 15.81 17.11
C VAL A 246 14.68 15.83 17.01
N LEU A 247 14.08 17.02 16.91
CA LEU A 247 12.64 17.19 16.69
C LEU A 247 12.18 16.53 15.38
N ALA A 248 12.93 16.71 14.29
CA ALA A 248 12.65 16.07 13.00
C ALA A 248 12.71 14.53 13.09
N ALA A 249 13.71 13.99 13.79
CA ALA A 249 13.85 12.55 14.02
C ALA A 249 12.71 11.99 14.89
N ALA A 250 12.33 12.71 15.95
CA ALA A 250 11.20 12.35 16.80
C ALA A 250 9.88 12.31 16.02
N PHE A 251 9.63 13.33 15.19
CA PHE A 251 8.48 13.36 14.30
C PHE A 251 8.52 12.22 13.27
N ALA A 252 9.68 11.94 12.66
CA ALA A 252 9.81 10.83 11.70
C ALA A 252 9.44 9.48 12.35
N THR A 253 9.89 9.23 13.58
CA THR A 253 9.50 8.02 14.34
C THR A 253 8.00 7.99 14.65
N ALA A 254 7.41 9.10 15.10
CA ALA A 254 5.98 9.18 15.40
C ALA A 254 5.11 9.03 14.13
N ALA A 255 5.50 9.66 13.03
CA ALA A 255 4.82 9.59 11.74
C ALA A 255 4.93 8.18 11.13
N ASP A 256 6.07 7.49 11.29
CA ASP A 256 6.21 6.09 10.90
C ASP A 256 5.23 5.16 11.64
N ALA A 257 5.04 5.40 12.94
CA ALA A 257 4.08 4.65 13.74
C ALA A 257 2.63 4.97 13.34
N VAL A 258 2.29 6.25 13.15
CA VAL A 258 0.95 6.69 12.71
C VAL A 258 0.62 6.16 11.31
N ALA A 259 1.58 6.08 10.39
CA ALA A 259 1.35 5.57 9.03
C ALA A 259 0.77 4.14 9.00
N ARG A 260 1.03 3.33 10.05
CA ARG A 260 0.48 1.96 10.18
C ARG A 260 -1.01 1.96 10.52
N ARG A 261 -1.57 3.12 10.88
CA ARG A 261 -2.97 3.34 11.20
C ARG A 261 -3.71 4.14 10.14
N ASN A 262 -3.13 4.25 8.96
CA ASN A 262 -3.83 4.82 7.82
C ASN A 262 -5.14 4.05 7.58
N PRO A 263 -6.28 4.74 7.42
CA PRO A 263 -7.58 4.09 7.28
C PRO A 263 -7.70 3.18 6.06
N TYR A 264 -6.81 3.34 5.07
CA TYR A 264 -6.78 2.51 3.87
C TYR A 264 -5.82 1.31 3.98
N ASN A 265 -5.15 1.10 5.12
CA ASN A 265 -4.32 -0.08 5.35
C ASN A 265 -5.19 -1.33 5.55
N LEU A 266 -4.96 -2.36 4.74
CA LEU A 266 -5.58 -3.68 4.88
C LEU A 266 -4.71 -4.63 5.71
N LEU A 267 -3.39 -4.51 5.58
CA LEU A 267 -2.42 -5.38 6.25
C LEU A 267 -1.94 -4.78 7.58
N HIS A 268 -1.32 -3.60 7.54
CA HIS A 268 -0.70 -3.01 8.74
C HIS A 268 -1.73 -2.56 9.77
N GLY A 269 -2.95 -2.24 9.33
CA GLY A 269 -4.06 -1.86 10.20
C GLY A 269 -4.46 -2.95 11.19
N ARG A 270 -4.13 -4.22 10.93
CA ARG A 270 -4.51 -5.38 11.76
C ARG A 270 -3.49 -5.77 12.82
N LEU A 271 -2.25 -5.26 12.72
CA LEU A 271 -1.17 -5.61 13.65
C LEU A 271 -1.46 -5.03 15.03
N THR A 272 -1.27 -5.77 16.13
CA THR A 272 -1.39 -5.22 17.50
C THR A 272 -0.11 -4.55 17.97
N ASP A 273 1.03 -4.96 17.42
CA ASP A 273 2.34 -4.37 17.63
C ASP A 273 3.26 -4.67 16.45
N GLN A 274 4.40 -3.98 16.41
CA GLN A 274 5.49 -4.23 15.48
C GLN A 274 6.83 -3.71 16.04
N PRO A 275 7.98 -4.22 15.58
CA PRO A 275 9.27 -3.61 15.88
C PRO A 275 9.37 -2.19 15.27
N GLY A 276 10.09 -1.30 15.95
CA GLY A 276 10.55 -0.05 15.33
C GLY A 276 11.59 -0.35 14.24
N LEU A 277 11.80 0.58 13.30
CA LEU A 277 12.70 0.36 12.16
C LEU A 277 14.15 0.05 12.59
N ARG A 278 14.64 0.70 13.64
CA ARG A 278 16.04 0.64 14.10
C ARG A 278 16.16 0.14 15.53
N GLY A 279 15.10 -0.48 16.05
CA GLY A 279 14.99 -0.92 17.44
C GLY A 279 13.72 -0.42 18.11
N GLY A 280 13.53 -0.92 19.33
CA GLY A 280 12.33 -0.69 20.13
C GLY A 280 11.07 -1.32 19.55
N ARG A 281 9.92 -0.93 20.09
CA ARG A 281 8.62 -1.50 19.74
C ARG A 281 7.56 -0.41 19.60
N VAL A 282 6.62 -0.66 18.70
CA VAL A 282 5.41 0.13 18.51
C VAL A 282 4.21 -0.75 18.84
N GLY A 283 3.43 -0.36 19.85
CA GLY A 283 2.18 -1.02 20.21
C GLY A 283 0.98 -0.21 19.74
N PHE A 284 -0.09 -0.88 19.37
CA PHE A 284 -1.27 -0.23 18.82
C PHE A 284 -2.55 -0.59 19.60
N GLY A 285 -3.23 0.44 20.10
CA GLY A 285 -4.53 0.34 20.74
C GLY A 285 -5.65 0.98 19.90
N ASN A 286 -6.83 1.10 20.51
CA ASN A 286 -7.95 1.80 19.90
C ASN A 286 -7.75 3.32 19.98
N GLY A 287 -7.33 3.94 18.87
CA GLY A 287 -7.04 5.37 18.80
C GLY A 287 -5.78 5.80 19.55
N SER A 288 -4.97 4.86 20.04
CA SER A 288 -3.70 5.12 20.72
C SER A 288 -2.56 4.29 20.15
N ILE A 289 -1.36 4.85 20.18
CA ILE A 289 -0.12 4.19 19.74
C ILE A 289 0.92 4.41 20.84
N THR A 290 1.55 3.34 21.31
CA THR A 290 2.61 3.41 22.32
C THR A 290 3.94 3.17 21.65
N LEU A 291 4.91 4.04 21.92
CA LEU A 291 6.29 3.89 21.51
C LEU A 291 7.12 3.47 22.73
N ASP A 292 7.86 2.37 22.59
CA ASP A 292 8.78 1.86 23.61
C ASP A 292 10.18 1.76 23.03
N GLU A 293 10.98 2.80 23.28
CA GLU A 293 12.32 3.01 22.73
C GLU A 293 12.37 2.85 21.20
N ALA A 294 11.24 3.12 20.53
CA ALA A 294 11.11 2.97 19.10
C ALA A 294 12.09 3.90 18.39
N ALA A 295 12.77 3.37 17.37
CA ALA A 295 13.75 4.12 16.61
C ALA A 295 13.43 4.05 15.11
N PHE A 296 13.30 5.20 14.47
CA PHE A 296 13.27 5.31 13.00
C PHE A 296 14.64 5.73 12.45
N VAL A 297 15.31 6.63 13.17
CA VAL A 297 16.66 7.12 12.85
C VAL A 297 17.66 6.44 13.77
N PRO A 298 18.75 5.84 13.26
CA PRO A 298 19.77 5.25 14.10
C PRO A 298 20.33 6.24 15.13
N GLY A 299 20.42 5.78 16.38
CA GLY A 299 20.87 6.59 17.51
C GLY A 299 19.82 7.55 18.09
N VAL A 300 18.56 7.49 17.66
CA VAL A 300 17.45 8.23 18.29
C VAL A 300 16.39 7.24 18.76
N SER A 301 16.22 7.11 20.08
CA SER A 301 15.12 6.34 20.67
C SER A 301 14.00 7.25 21.15
N VAL A 302 12.77 6.84 20.89
CA VAL A 302 11.55 7.58 21.21
C VAL A 302 10.62 6.69 22.01
N SER A 303 10.26 7.13 23.20
CA SER A 303 9.24 6.48 24.03
C SER A 303 8.09 7.45 24.30
N GLY A 304 6.86 6.95 24.44
CA GLY A 304 5.71 7.80 24.73
C GLY A 304 4.42 7.29 24.14
N GLN A 305 3.45 8.18 23.99
CA GLN A 305 2.13 7.86 23.49
C GLN A 305 1.68 8.85 22.42
N ILE A 306 0.97 8.33 21.42
CA ILE A 306 0.29 9.08 20.38
C ILE A 306 -1.20 8.77 20.49
N THR A 307 -2.04 9.80 20.43
CA THR A 307 -3.49 9.68 20.25
C THR A 307 -3.82 10.07 18.81
N LEU A 308 -4.61 9.24 18.13
CA LEU A 308 -5.04 9.43 16.75
C LEU A 308 -6.56 9.46 16.68
N THR A 309 -7.13 10.56 16.19
CA THR A 309 -8.58 10.68 16.00
C THR A 309 -9.02 9.97 14.70
N PRO A 310 -10.31 9.59 14.58
CA PRO A 310 -10.85 9.09 13.32
C PRO A 310 -10.75 10.09 12.15
N ALA A 311 -10.62 11.39 12.44
CA ALA A 311 -10.44 12.43 11.44
C ALA A 311 -8.99 12.51 10.90
N GLY A 312 -8.04 11.86 11.58
CA GLY A 312 -6.62 11.90 11.22
C GLY A 312 -5.79 12.87 12.06
N ASP A 313 -6.35 13.53 13.08
CA ASP A 313 -5.57 14.39 13.97
C ASP A 313 -4.71 13.53 14.91
N ALA A 314 -3.41 13.77 14.91
CA ALA A 314 -2.45 13.07 15.75
C ALA A 314 -1.85 14.03 16.79
N ASN A 315 -1.86 13.59 18.05
CA ASN A 315 -1.20 14.29 19.16
C ASN A 315 -0.25 13.32 19.86
N ALA A 316 0.98 13.73 20.14
CA ALA A 316 1.98 12.86 20.77
C ALA A 316 2.67 13.53 21.96
N SER A 317 2.84 12.77 23.04
CA SER A 317 3.70 13.12 24.19
C SER A 317 4.86 12.14 24.25
N LEU A 318 6.06 12.66 23.99
CA LEU A 318 7.25 11.86 23.70
C LEU A 318 8.43 12.21 24.60
N SER A 319 9.22 11.20 24.94
CA SER A 319 10.55 11.28 25.53
C SER A 319 11.56 10.80 24.50
N VAL A 320 12.51 11.66 24.14
CA VAL A 320 13.45 11.43 23.03
C VAL A 320 14.88 11.41 23.56
N ARG A 321 15.61 10.33 23.31
CA ARG A 321 17.06 10.24 23.59
C ARG A 321 17.82 10.15 22.27
N ALA A 322 18.84 10.99 22.12
CA ALA A 322 19.71 11.00 20.95
C ALA A 322 21.16 10.72 21.37
N LEU A 323 21.79 9.73 20.75
CA LEU A 323 23.23 9.46 20.89
C LEU A 323 24.03 10.68 20.45
N GLY A 324 25.03 11.06 21.24
CA GLY A 324 25.82 12.27 21.00
C GLY A 324 25.15 13.57 21.47
N SER A 325 23.99 13.51 22.14
CA SER A 325 23.50 14.66 22.90
C SER A 325 24.53 15.01 23.98
N PRO A 326 24.99 16.29 24.08
CA PRO A 326 26.06 16.70 24.99
C PRO A 326 25.82 16.30 26.45
N ASP A 327 24.56 16.17 26.84
CA ASP A 327 24.16 15.96 28.24
C ASP A 327 23.66 14.51 28.50
N GLY A 328 23.56 13.66 27.47
CA GLY A 328 22.91 12.35 27.58
C GLY A 328 21.43 12.40 28.01
N ARG A 329 20.85 13.60 28.08
CA ARG A 329 19.51 13.84 28.60
C ARG A 329 18.43 13.43 27.61
N ALA A 330 17.29 13.00 28.15
CA ALA A 330 16.07 12.86 27.37
C ALA A 330 15.42 14.24 27.17
N TYR A 331 14.92 14.49 25.96
CA TYR A 331 14.11 15.66 25.63
C TYR A 331 12.63 15.32 25.75
N ARG A 332 11.82 16.24 26.28
CA ARG A 332 10.35 16.10 26.23
C ARG A 332 9.82 16.81 24.99
N VAL A 333 9.07 16.09 24.16
CA VAL A 333 8.49 16.64 22.93
C VAL A 333 7.00 16.39 22.92
N GLU A 334 6.24 17.46 22.77
CA GLU A 334 4.80 17.41 22.48
C GLU A 334 4.59 17.78 21.01
N LEU A 335 3.79 17.01 20.28
CA LEU A 335 3.52 17.20 18.85
C LEU A 335 2.02 17.17 18.58
N ALA A 336 1.56 18.01 17.64
CA ALA A 336 0.24 17.95 17.03
C ALA A 336 0.36 18.16 15.51
N TRP A 337 -0.30 17.31 14.72
CA TRP A 337 -0.34 17.38 13.26
C TRP A 337 -1.56 16.66 12.68
N GLU A 338 -1.92 17.00 11.44
CA GLU A 338 -2.88 16.23 10.64
C GLU A 338 -2.15 15.11 9.90
N ALA A 339 -2.57 13.87 10.12
CA ALA A 339 -2.01 12.67 9.53
C ALA A 339 -2.67 12.32 8.20
N PHE A 340 -2.04 11.40 7.46
CA PHE A 340 -2.56 10.85 6.20
C PHE A 340 -2.77 11.88 5.09
N LEU A 341 -1.91 12.90 5.08
CA LEU A 341 -1.85 13.90 4.03
C LEU A 341 -0.83 13.50 2.95
N PRO A 342 -1.07 13.85 1.67
CA PRO A 342 -0.13 13.62 0.58
C PRO A 342 1.05 14.61 0.55
N HIS A 343 1.38 15.25 1.68
CA HIS A 343 2.44 16.25 1.79
C HIS A 343 3.71 15.65 2.39
N GLU A 344 4.88 16.08 1.90
CA GLU A 344 6.18 15.64 2.47
C GLU A 344 6.31 16.06 3.94
N ARG A 345 5.80 17.25 4.28
CA ARG A 345 5.91 17.86 5.62
C ARG A 345 4.59 18.55 6.00
N PRO A 346 3.73 17.89 6.78
CA PRO A 346 2.52 18.54 7.28
C PRO A 346 2.91 19.69 8.23
N ALA A 347 1.97 20.61 8.45
CA ALA A 347 2.13 21.59 9.51
C ALA A 347 2.29 20.88 10.87
N LEU A 348 3.27 21.32 11.67
CA LEU A 348 3.53 20.76 13.00
C LEU A 348 3.45 21.86 14.04
N SER A 349 2.93 21.54 15.21
CA SER A 349 3.00 22.42 16.37
C SER A 349 3.19 21.64 17.66
N GLY A 350 3.63 22.32 18.72
CA GLY A 350 3.78 21.71 20.03
C GLY A 350 4.89 22.34 20.86
N THR A 351 5.55 21.54 21.69
CA THR A 351 6.63 22.01 22.57
C THR A 351 7.85 21.09 22.54
N PHE A 352 9.04 21.67 22.74
CA PHE A 352 10.31 20.96 22.89
C PHE A 352 10.98 21.44 24.18
N ASP A 353 11.10 20.58 25.19
CA ASP A 353 11.50 20.92 26.56
C ASP A 353 10.70 22.13 27.11
N GLY A 354 9.40 22.18 26.80
CA GLY A 354 8.50 23.27 27.20
C GLY A 354 8.56 24.53 26.32
N ALA A 355 9.54 24.66 25.42
CA ALA A 355 9.57 25.76 24.45
C ALA A 355 8.60 25.49 23.30
N SER A 356 7.63 26.38 23.09
CA SER A 356 6.64 26.25 22.02
C SER A 356 7.27 26.43 20.63
N PHE A 357 6.81 25.65 19.64
CA PHE A 357 7.18 25.84 18.25
C PHE A 357 5.97 25.68 17.31
N LYS A 358 6.11 26.24 16.10
CA LYS A 358 5.24 25.99 14.95
C LYS A 358 6.10 25.82 13.71
N VAL A 359 5.71 24.87 12.86
CA VAL A 359 6.30 24.59 11.56
C VAL A 359 5.15 24.69 10.55
N PRO A 360 5.20 25.64 9.61
CA PRO A 360 4.18 25.73 8.57
C PRO A 360 4.28 24.52 7.64
N GLU A 361 3.17 24.19 7.00
CA GLU A 361 3.14 23.22 5.90
C GLU A 361 4.07 23.66 4.76
N ARG A 362 4.76 22.69 4.16
CA ARG A 362 5.51 22.92 2.93
C ARG A 362 4.75 22.24 1.79
N GLN A 363 4.26 23.05 0.86
CA GLN A 363 3.63 22.56 -0.38
C GLN A 363 4.63 21.81 -1.25
#